data_AF-A0A087FZJ4-F1
#
_entry.id   AF-A0A087FZJ4-F1
#
_cell.length_a   1.000
_cell.length_b   1.000
_cell.length_c   1.000
_cell.angle_alpha   90.00
_cell.angle_beta   90.00
_cell.angle_gamma   90.00
#
_symmetry.space_group_name_H-M   'P 1'
#
loop_
_entity.id
_entity.type
_entity.pdbx_description
1 polymer ?
#
loop_
_entity_poly.entity_id
_entity_poly.type
_entity_poly.pdbx_seq_one_letter_code
_entity_poly.pdbx_strand_id
1 'polypeptide(L)'
;MKAIFEVADENGEEGGWELEDLELPPELDTPNSYLPELKEKLNAGYKATTTGKLTKALRIFHSILHTIPLVLVESRKEEVNEIKKLIIIVKEYVLGLQMELKRREIKDDDTTRQQELAAYFTHCNLQTPHLRLALLSAMSVCYKANNLATASSFATRFLETNPTVESHVKAASKVIHAAECNMTDETKLKYDFRNPFVICGATYVPIYMGEKYVSCPYCTARFVPSQEGNICTVCDLEVIGADAS
;
A
#
# COMPACT_ATOMS: atom_id res chain seq x y z
N MET A 1 -65.12 45.05 -45.84
CA MET A 1 -65.61 43.86 -46.57
C MET A 1 -66.20 42.92 -45.52
N LYS A 2 -67.49 42.55 -45.64
CA LYS A 2 -68.21 41.53 -44.85
C LYS A 2 -67.43 40.19 -44.85
N ALA A 3 -67.56 39.20 -43.96
CA ALA A 3 -68.60 38.73 -43.03
C ALA A 3 -67.95 37.90 -41.87
N ILE A 4 -68.43 37.94 -40.61
CA ILE A 4 -69.39 37.06 -39.88
C ILE A 4 -69.07 35.54 -39.83
N PHE A 5 -69.31 34.96 -38.64
CA PHE A 5 -69.48 33.54 -38.21
C PHE A 5 -68.18 32.81 -37.79
N GLU A 6 -68.08 32.06 -36.69
CA GLU A 6 -69.05 31.41 -35.80
C GLU A 6 -68.32 30.94 -34.52
N VAL A 7 -69.00 30.88 -33.39
CA VAL A 7 -68.53 30.23 -32.16
C VAL A 7 -68.96 28.76 -32.22
N ALA A 8 -68.03 27.84 -31.95
CA ALA A 8 -68.34 26.45 -31.61
C ALA A 8 -67.58 26.09 -30.34
N ASP A 9 -68.32 25.87 -29.25
CA ASP A 9 -67.91 25.08 -28.10
C ASP A 9 -67.87 23.60 -28.49
N GLU A 10 -66.87 22.86 -28.04
CA GLU A 10 -67.03 21.71 -27.12
C GLU A 10 -65.74 20.86 -27.05
N ASN A 11 -65.33 20.61 -25.80
CA ASN A 11 -64.66 19.42 -25.27
C ASN A 11 -63.23 19.07 -25.72
N GLY A 12 -62.30 19.27 -24.78
CA GLY A 12 -60.99 18.64 -24.75
C GLY A 12 -60.43 18.74 -23.33
N GLU A 13 -60.77 17.75 -22.51
CA GLU A 13 -60.36 17.59 -21.11
C GLU A 13 -58.83 17.60 -20.91
N GLU A 14 -58.43 18.23 -19.80
CA GLU A 14 -57.30 17.91 -18.93
C GLU A 14 -56.03 17.28 -19.54
N GLY A 15 -55.04 18.12 -19.85
CA GLY A 15 -53.63 17.72 -19.94
C GLY A 15 -52.90 17.98 -18.64
N GLY A 16 -53.35 17.37 -17.55
CA GLY A 16 -52.53 17.23 -16.35
C GLY A 16 -51.28 16.43 -16.71
N TRP A 17 -50.10 16.92 -16.37
CA TRP A 17 -48.91 16.10 -16.45
C TRP A 17 -49.07 15.01 -15.38
N GLU A 18 -49.64 13.87 -15.77
CA GLU A 18 -49.51 12.62 -15.04
C GLU A 18 -48.00 12.38 -14.94
N LEU A 19 -47.44 12.73 -13.78
CA LEU A 19 -46.25 12.11 -13.26
C LEU A 19 -46.61 10.63 -13.13
N GLU A 20 -46.50 9.89 -14.24
CA GLU A 20 -46.40 8.45 -14.20
C GLU A 20 -45.38 8.14 -13.11
N ASP A 21 -45.88 7.43 -12.11
CA ASP A 21 -45.13 6.92 -10.98
C ASP A 21 -43.85 6.27 -11.52
N LEU A 22 -42.77 7.04 -11.51
CA LEU A 22 -41.44 6.51 -11.75
C LEU A 22 -41.18 5.65 -10.52
N GLU A 23 -41.60 4.38 -10.58
CA GLU A 23 -41.26 3.36 -9.61
C GLU A 23 -39.73 3.40 -9.50
N LEU A 24 -39.24 4.09 -8.48
CA LEU A 24 -37.86 4.00 -8.07
C LEU A 24 -37.60 2.51 -7.92
N PRO A 25 -36.56 1.97 -8.59
CA PRO A 25 -36.25 0.56 -8.46
C PRO A 25 -36.20 0.23 -6.97
N PRO A 26 -36.71 -0.96 -6.56
CA PRO A 26 -36.69 -1.37 -5.16
C PRO A 26 -35.30 -1.09 -4.64
N GLU A 27 -35.21 -0.36 -3.53
CA GLU A 27 -33.94 0.05 -2.90
C GLU A 27 -32.95 -1.08 -3.13
N LEU A 28 -31.94 -0.82 -3.97
CA LEU A 28 -30.88 -1.78 -4.19
C LEU A 28 -30.44 -2.17 -2.79
N ASP A 29 -30.60 -3.45 -2.46
CA ASP A 29 -30.20 -4.05 -1.20
C ASP A 29 -28.66 -3.94 -1.19
N THR A 30 -28.17 -2.73 -0.97
CA THR A 30 -26.77 -2.38 -0.98
C THR A 30 -26.20 -3.18 0.17
N PRO A 31 -25.16 -4.01 -0.04
CA PRO A 31 -24.58 -4.76 1.05
C PRO A 31 -24.26 -3.78 2.18
N ASN A 32 -24.97 -3.88 3.31
CA ASN A 32 -24.93 -2.94 4.44
C ASN A 32 -23.55 -2.83 5.12
N SER A 33 -22.52 -3.49 4.58
CA SER A 33 -21.14 -3.33 5.00
C SER A 33 -20.20 -3.67 3.84
N TYR A 34 -19.39 -2.71 3.40
CA TYR A 34 -18.33 -2.92 2.40
C TYR A 34 -17.06 -3.58 2.99
N LEU A 35 -16.99 -3.69 4.32
CA LEU A 35 -15.83 -4.24 5.03
C LEU A 35 -15.50 -5.69 4.66
N PRO A 36 -16.47 -6.62 4.50
CA PRO A 36 -16.19 -7.99 4.06
C PRO A 36 -15.53 -8.03 2.68
N GLU A 37 -15.99 -7.21 1.73
CA GLU A 37 -15.42 -7.14 0.38
C GLU A 37 -13.98 -6.60 0.42
N LEU A 38 -13.72 -5.56 1.22
CA LEU A 38 -12.37 -5.04 1.40
C LEU A 38 -11.44 -6.07 2.06
N LYS A 39 -11.93 -6.83 3.03
CA LYS A 39 -11.19 -7.93 3.67
C LYS A 39 -10.89 -9.07 2.67
N GLU A 40 -11.80 -9.37 1.76
CA GLU A 40 -11.57 -10.33 0.68
C GLU A 40 -10.48 -9.84 -0.29
N LYS A 41 -10.55 -8.59 -0.74
CA LYS A 41 -9.50 -7.96 -1.56
C LYS A 41 -8.15 -7.98 -0.85
N LEU A 42 -8.12 -7.70 0.47
CA LEU A 42 -6.90 -7.74 1.27
C LEU A 42 -6.27 -9.15 1.25
N ASN A 43 -7.07 -10.19 1.47
CA ASN A 43 -6.62 -11.58 1.40
C ASN A 43 -6.14 -11.97 0.00
N ALA A 44 -6.79 -11.48 -1.05
CA ALA A 44 -6.34 -11.67 -2.43
C ALA A 44 -4.97 -11.00 -2.68
N GLY A 45 -4.74 -9.80 -2.13
CA GLY A 45 -3.46 -9.10 -2.14
C GLY A 45 -2.35 -9.88 -1.42
N TYR A 46 -2.65 -10.47 -0.27
CA TYR A 46 -1.73 -11.36 0.45
C TYR A 46 -1.34 -12.59 -0.36
N LYS A 47 -2.32 -13.27 -0.97
CA LYS A 47 -2.06 -14.44 -1.83
C LYS A 47 -1.19 -14.06 -3.04
N ALA A 48 -1.45 -12.91 -3.66
CA ALA A 48 -0.64 -12.41 -4.78
C ALA A 48 0.80 -12.09 -4.34
N THR A 49 0.99 -11.55 -3.14
CA THR A 49 2.31 -11.25 -2.55
C THR A 49 3.09 -12.55 -2.28
N THR A 50 2.45 -13.54 -1.64
CA THR A 50 3.06 -14.85 -1.36
C THR A 50 3.47 -15.58 -2.65
N THR A 51 2.67 -15.45 -3.72
CA THR A 51 2.97 -16.07 -5.02
C THR A 51 3.94 -15.27 -5.91
N GLY A 52 4.48 -14.15 -5.41
CA GLY A 52 5.46 -13.33 -6.13
C GLY A 52 4.89 -12.47 -7.26
N LYS A 53 3.56 -12.38 -7.41
CA LYS A 53 2.89 -11.57 -8.44
C LYS A 53 2.75 -10.12 -7.96
N LEU A 54 3.89 -9.44 -7.77
CA LEU A 54 3.96 -8.14 -7.07
C LEU A 54 3.15 -7.03 -7.75
N THR A 55 3.22 -6.90 -9.08
CA THR A 55 2.43 -5.90 -9.83
C THR A 55 0.92 -6.13 -9.68
N LYS A 56 0.49 -7.40 -9.63
CA LYS A 56 -0.92 -7.73 -9.37
C LYS A 56 -1.31 -7.39 -7.94
N ALA A 57 -0.46 -7.73 -6.96
CA ALA A 57 -0.68 -7.39 -5.57
C ALA A 57 -0.80 -5.87 -5.37
N LEU A 58 0.10 -5.10 -5.96
CA LEU A 58 0.11 -3.64 -5.90
C LEU A 58 -1.20 -3.04 -6.42
N ARG A 59 -1.69 -3.51 -7.57
CA ARG A 59 -2.99 -3.07 -8.13
C ARG A 59 -4.17 -3.37 -7.21
N ILE A 60 -4.18 -4.54 -6.56
CA ILE A 60 -5.21 -4.92 -5.59
C ILE A 60 -5.18 -3.98 -4.38
N PHE A 61 -3.98 -3.71 -3.84
CA PHE A 61 -3.83 -2.82 -2.69
C PHE A 61 -4.20 -1.36 -3.03
N HIS A 62 -3.82 -0.84 -4.20
CA HIS A 62 -4.28 0.48 -4.67
C HIS A 62 -5.80 0.50 -4.82
N SER A 63 -6.40 -0.54 -5.40
CA SER A 63 -7.87 -0.65 -5.50
C SER A 63 -8.55 -0.57 -4.14
N ILE A 64 -7.98 -1.16 -3.08
CA ILE A 64 -8.50 -1.01 -1.71
C ILE A 64 -8.43 0.45 -1.27
N LEU A 65 -7.28 1.11 -1.42
CA LEU A 65 -7.12 2.54 -1.07
C LEU A 65 -8.05 3.45 -1.88
N HIS A 66 -8.36 3.12 -3.13
CA HIS A 66 -9.27 3.90 -3.96
C HIS A 66 -10.74 3.63 -3.68
N THR A 67 -11.07 2.46 -3.13
CA THR A 67 -12.45 2.10 -2.78
C THR A 67 -12.87 2.74 -1.45
N ILE A 68 -11.95 2.80 -0.48
CA ILE A 68 -12.23 3.24 0.89
C ILE A 68 -12.94 4.62 0.99
N PRO A 69 -12.59 5.67 0.22
CA PRO A 69 -13.28 6.97 0.29
C PRO A 69 -14.76 6.91 -0.11
N LEU A 70 -15.17 5.86 -0.82
CA LEU A 70 -16.53 5.64 -1.30
C LEU A 70 -17.33 4.70 -0.38
N VAL A 71 -16.74 4.22 0.71
CA VAL A 71 -17.38 3.28 1.63
C VAL A 71 -18.34 4.01 2.55
N LEU A 72 -19.59 3.59 2.53
CA LEU A 72 -20.58 3.94 3.56
C LEU A 72 -20.38 3.04 4.78
N VAL A 73 -20.36 3.67 5.96
CA VAL A 73 -20.29 2.98 7.26
C VAL A 73 -21.54 3.31 8.08
N GLU A 74 -22.09 2.30 8.76
CA GLU A 74 -23.25 2.47 9.63
C GLU A 74 -22.80 2.94 11.03
N SER A 75 -21.74 2.32 11.57
CA SER A 75 -21.18 2.65 12.87
C SER A 75 -19.99 3.60 12.73
N ARG A 76 -20.24 4.88 12.98
CA ARG A 76 -19.23 5.97 12.85
C ARG A 76 -17.95 5.75 13.66
N LYS A 77 -17.94 4.94 14.72
CA LYS A 77 -16.75 4.79 15.58
C LYS A 77 -15.99 3.51 15.36
N GLU A 78 -16.67 2.36 15.29
CA GLU A 78 -16.01 1.06 15.21
C GLU A 78 -15.51 0.78 13.80
N GLU A 79 -16.38 0.89 12.80
CA GLU A 79 -16.04 0.62 11.39
C GLU A 79 -15.01 1.63 10.86
N VAL A 80 -15.14 2.91 11.22
CA VAL A 80 -14.15 3.95 10.85
C VAL A 80 -12.77 3.61 11.40
N ASN A 81 -12.69 3.07 12.63
CA ASN A 81 -11.41 2.65 13.20
C ASN A 81 -10.85 1.41 12.48
N GLU A 82 -11.70 0.46 12.04
CA GLU A 82 -11.26 -0.66 11.20
C GLU A 82 -10.72 -0.19 9.85
N ILE A 83 -11.41 0.75 9.20
CA ILE A 83 -10.97 1.34 7.93
C ILE A 83 -9.64 2.06 8.09
N LYS A 84 -9.48 2.87 9.14
CA LYS A 84 -8.19 3.55 9.44
C LYS A 84 -7.05 2.56 9.62
N LYS A 85 -7.28 1.44 10.33
CA LYS A 85 -6.31 0.35 10.46
C LYS A 85 -6.01 -0.29 9.10
N LEU A 86 -7.03 -0.51 8.26
CA LEU A 86 -6.87 -1.07 6.93
C LEU A 86 -6.03 -0.17 6.03
N ILE A 87 -6.24 1.16 6.04
CA ILE A 87 -5.41 2.12 5.30
C ILE A 87 -3.94 1.98 5.70
N ILE A 88 -3.65 1.90 7.01
CA ILE A 88 -2.28 1.74 7.51
C ILE A 88 -1.67 0.43 7.01
N ILE A 89 -2.39 -0.69 7.10
CA ILE A 89 -1.90 -1.98 6.62
C ILE A 89 -1.60 -1.90 5.13
N VAL A 90 -2.57 -1.44 4.33
CA VAL A 90 -2.47 -1.43 2.87
C VAL A 90 -1.35 -0.51 2.40
N LYS A 91 -1.19 0.67 3.02
CA LYS A 91 -0.05 1.58 2.79
C LYS A 91 1.30 0.90 2.92
N GLU A 92 1.51 0.12 3.99
CA GLU A 92 2.78 -0.56 4.25
C GLU A 92 3.07 -1.62 3.18
N TYR A 93 2.04 -2.32 2.70
CA TYR A 93 2.17 -3.24 1.57
C TYR A 93 2.47 -2.52 0.27
N VAL A 94 1.77 -1.43 -0.04
CA VAL A 94 2.02 -0.65 -1.26
C VAL A 94 3.47 -0.16 -1.28
N LEU A 95 3.89 0.52 -0.23
CA LEU A 95 5.24 1.08 -0.13
C LEU A 95 6.32 -0.01 -0.27
N GLY A 96 6.15 -1.13 0.45
CA GLY A 96 7.06 -2.26 0.37
C GLY A 96 7.13 -2.89 -1.03
N LEU A 97 5.99 -3.11 -1.67
CA LEU A 97 5.92 -3.69 -3.01
C LEU A 97 6.48 -2.75 -4.08
N GLN A 98 6.25 -1.44 -3.96
CA GLN A 98 6.83 -0.44 -4.87
C GLN A 98 8.36 -0.43 -4.76
N MET A 99 8.91 -0.49 -3.55
CA MET A 99 10.35 -0.60 -3.34
C MET A 99 10.93 -1.88 -3.97
N GLU A 100 10.29 -3.02 -3.74
CA GLU A 100 10.76 -4.30 -4.29
C GLU A 100 10.65 -4.34 -5.82
N LEU A 101 9.62 -3.74 -6.41
CA LEU A 101 9.53 -3.57 -7.86
C LEU A 101 10.64 -2.65 -8.38
N LYS A 102 10.87 -1.50 -7.71
CA LYS A 102 11.93 -0.57 -8.08
C LYS A 102 13.31 -1.23 -8.01
N ARG A 103 13.54 -2.06 -7.00
CA ARG A 103 14.78 -2.84 -6.84
C ARG A 103 15.03 -3.78 -8.02
N ARG A 104 13.98 -4.40 -8.56
CA ARG A 104 14.07 -5.31 -9.73
C ARG A 104 14.30 -4.58 -11.05
N GLU A 105 13.98 -3.30 -11.12
CA GLU A 105 14.22 -2.44 -12.30
C GLU A 105 15.63 -1.87 -12.35
N ILE A 106 16.30 -1.75 -11.19
CA ILE A 106 17.67 -1.22 -11.11
C ILE A 106 18.63 -2.23 -11.73
N LYS A 107 19.42 -1.77 -12.69
CA LYS A 107 20.48 -2.56 -13.35
C LYS A 107 21.57 -2.96 -12.36
N ASP A 108 22.31 -4.01 -12.70
CA ASP A 108 23.35 -4.61 -11.83
C ASP A 108 24.50 -3.65 -11.45
N ASP A 109 24.64 -2.49 -12.10
CA ASP A 109 25.68 -1.51 -11.80
C ASP A 109 25.46 -0.77 -10.46
N ASP A 110 24.22 -0.67 -9.97
CA ASP A 110 23.90 0.00 -8.70
C ASP A 110 23.50 -1.02 -7.61
N THR A 111 24.44 -1.91 -7.30
CA THR A 111 24.28 -2.95 -6.28
C THR A 111 24.04 -2.37 -4.89
N THR A 112 24.60 -1.19 -4.59
CA THR A 112 24.39 -0.48 -3.32
C THR A 112 22.93 -0.09 -3.16
N ARG A 113 22.33 0.55 -4.16
CA ARG A 113 20.93 0.94 -4.08
C ARG A 113 19.99 -0.25 -4.01
N GLN A 114 20.32 -1.36 -4.69
CA GLN A 114 19.55 -2.58 -4.59
C GLN A 114 19.53 -3.13 -3.15
N GLN A 115 20.68 -3.11 -2.46
CA GLN A 115 20.79 -3.54 -1.07
C GLN A 115 20.04 -2.62 -0.12
N GLU A 116 20.15 -1.30 -0.30
CA GLU A 116 19.42 -0.30 0.50
C GLU A 116 17.90 -0.53 0.41
N LEU A 117 17.36 -0.65 -0.81
CA LEU A 117 15.92 -0.88 -1.00
C LEU A 117 15.46 -2.20 -0.38
N ALA A 118 16.27 -3.26 -0.50
CA ALA A 118 15.96 -4.53 0.14
C ALA A 118 15.97 -4.41 1.67
N ALA A 119 16.94 -3.69 2.24
CA ALA A 119 17.05 -3.43 3.66
C ALA A 119 15.86 -2.64 4.20
N TYR A 120 15.44 -1.58 3.49
CA TYR A 120 14.28 -0.77 3.86
C TYR A 120 12.98 -1.57 3.81
N PHE A 121 12.83 -2.47 2.82
CA PHE A 121 11.65 -3.32 2.72
C PHE A 121 11.47 -4.24 3.95
N THR A 122 12.56 -4.61 4.64
CA THR A 122 12.50 -5.39 5.90
C THR A 122 11.90 -4.63 7.09
N HIS A 123 11.69 -3.31 6.96
CA HIS A 123 11.11 -2.45 7.99
C HIS A 123 9.64 -2.08 7.72
N CYS A 124 9.09 -2.49 6.57
CA CYS A 124 7.65 -2.36 6.34
C CYS A 124 6.88 -3.26 7.30
N ASN A 125 5.77 -2.74 7.85
CA ASN A 125 4.96 -3.48 8.82
C ASN A 125 4.03 -4.50 8.13
N LEU A 126 4.62 -5.62 7.71
CA LEU A 126 3.94 -6.70 6.99
C LEU A 126 3.55 -7.84 7.93
N GLN A 127 2.63 -8.70 7.47
CA GLN A 127 2.40 -9.98 8.15
C GLN A 127 3.66 -10.86 8.13
N THR A 128 3.88 -11.64 9.18
CA THR A 128 5.08 -12.48 9.36
C THR A 128 5.46 -13.31 8.12
N PRO A 129 4.53 -13.96 7.38
CA PRO A 129 4.88 -14.69 6.15
C PRO A 129 5.54 -13.81 5.08
N HIS A 130 5.08 -12.57 4.90
CA HIS A 130 5.63 -11.64 3.91
C HIS A 130 6.89 -10.94 4.41
N LEU A 131 6.96 -10.62 5.71
CA LEU A 131 8.18 -10.13 6.34
C LEU A 131 9.34 -11.11 6.16
N ARG A 132 9.07 -12.41 6.32
CA ARG A 132 10.05 -13.48 6.05
C ARG A 132 10.56 -13.45 4.60
N LEU A 133 9.70 -13.20 3.62
CA LEU A 133 10.11 -13.06 2.21
C LEU A 133 11.01 -11.84 2.01
N ALA A 134 10.68 -10.71 2.63
CA ALA A 134 11.50 -9.50 2.58
C ALA A 134 12.89 -9.73 3.21
N LEU A 135 12.96 -10.37 4.38
CA LEU A 135 14.22 -10.69 5.06
C LEU A 135 15.08 -11.66 4.23
N LEU A 136 14.49 -12.70 3.63
CA LEU A 136 15.22 -13.62 2.76
C LEU A 136 15.78 -12.92 1.51
N SER A 137 15.00 -12.01 0.93
CA SER A 137 15.46 -11.20 -0.20
C SER A 137 16.63 -10.31 0.20
N ALA A 138 16.50 -9.55 1.28
CA ALA A 138 17.56 -8.66 1.79
C ALA A 138 18.83 -9.41 2.15
N MET A 139 18.71 -10.54 2.86
CA MET A 139 19.82 -11.44 3.19
C MET A 139 20.54 -11.91 1.92
N SER A 140 19.80 -12.39 0.92
CA SER A 140 20.40 -12.92 -0.31
C SER A 140 21.13 -11.86 -1.12
N VAL A 141 20.58 -10.65 -1.19
CA VAL A 141 21.18 -9.53 -1.93
C VAL A 141 22.43 -9.02 -1.23
N CYS A 142 22.40 -8.84 0.09
CA CYS A 142 23.57 -8.40 0.87
C CYS A 142 24.69 -9.46 0.88
N TYR A 143 24.34 -10.75 1.00
CA TYR A 143 25.31 -11.84 0.97
C TYR A 143 26.05 -11.94 -0.37
N LYS A 144 25.34 -11.76 -1.50
CA LYS A 144 25.96 -11.74 -2.84
C LYS A 144 26.91 -10.57 -3.05
N ALA A 145 26.72 -9.47 -2.32
CA ALA A 145 27.55 -8.27 -2.39
C ALA A 145 28.61 -8.22 -1.28
N ASN A 146 28.93 -9.36 -0.65
CA ASN A 146 29.90 -9.49 0.45
C ASN A 146 29.64 -8.60 1.67
N ASN A 147 28.42 -8.09 1.84
CA ASN A 147 28.01 -7.38 3.05
C ASN A 147 27.55 -8.37 4.12
N LEU A 148 28.50 -9.11 4.69
CA LEU A 148 28.26 -10.26 5.57
C LEU A 148 27.72 -9.84 6.94
N ALA A 149 28.16 -8.71 7.49
CA ALA A 149 27.67 -8.24 8.79
C ALA A 149 26.19 -7.83 8.69
N THR A 150 25.83 -7.08 7.64
CA THR A 150 24.45 -6.70 7.37
C THR A 150 23.59 -7.92 7.01
N ALA A 151 24.08 -8.84 6.17
CA ALA A 151 23.37 -10.07 5.82
C ALA A 151 23.09 -10.97 7.03
N SER A 152 24.07 -11.08 7.95
CA SER A 152 23.93 -11.83 9.20
C SER A 152 22.85 -11.25 10.10
N SER A 153 22.77 -9.92 10.22
CA SER A 153 21.68 -9.25 10.96
C SER A 153 20.30 -9.64 10.42
N PHE A 154 20.12 -9.67 9.10
CA PHE A 154 18.86 -10.12 8.49
C PHE A 154 18.58 -11.60 8.71
N ALA A 155 19.62 -12.45 8.63
CA ALA A 155 19.49 -13.89 8.88
C ALA A 155 19.06 -14.18 10.32
N THR A 156 19.63 -13.48 11.31
CA THR A 156 19.23 -13.59 12.71
C THR A 156 17.78 -13.16 12.92
N ARG A 157 17.40 -11.97 12.42
CA ARG A 157 16.01 -11.50 12.46
C ARG A 157 15.04 -12.47 11.78
N PHE A 158 15.46 -13.12 10.70
CA PHE A 158 14.66 -14.13 10.01
C PHE A 158 14.43 -15.37 10.88
N LEU A 159 15.48 -15.89 11.54
CA LEU A 159 15.39 -17.05 12.43
C LEU A 159 14.53 -16.76 13.67
N GLU A 160 14.59 -15.55 14.21
CA GLU A 160 13.73 -15.10 15.33
C GLU A 160 12.24 -15.21 15.00
N THR A 161 11.87 -15.15 13.71
CA THR A 161 10.47 -15.33 13.31
C THR A 161 9.98 -16.77 13.41
N ASN A 162 10.83 -17.76 13.74
CA ASN A 162 10.53 -19.21 13.73
C ASN A 162 10.00 -19.72 12.37
N PRO A 163 10.80 -19.62 11.29
CA PRO A 163 10.41 -20.08 9.95
C PRO A 163 10.29 -21.62 9.89
N THR A 164 9.31 -22.11 9.13
CA THR A 164 9.01 -23.56 9.02
C THR A 164 9.73 -24.25 7.86
N VAL A 165 10.23 -23.49 6.89
CA VAL A 165 10.87 -24.04 5.69
C VAL A 165 12.35 -24.33 5.97
N GLU A 166 12.69 -25.61 6.09
CA GLU A 166 14.04 -26.07 6.47
C GLU A 166 15.15 -25.54 5.54
N SER A 167 14.89 -25.45 4.23
CA SER A 167 15.86 -24.90 3.27
C SER A 167 16.22 -23.44 3.57
N HIS A 168 15.23 -22.62 3.94
CA HIS A 168 15.46 -21.22 4.30
C HIS A 168 16.22 -21.08 5.63
N VAL A 169 15.91 -21.95 6.60
CA VAL A 169 16.64 -22.02 7.88
C VAL A 169 18.11 -22.34 7.63
N LYS A 170 18.40 -23.38 6.84
CA LYS A 170 19.77 -23.78 6.49
C LYS A 170 20.52 -22.66 5.78
N ALA A 171 19.87 -21.95 4.86
CA ALA A 171 20.47 -20.81 4.18
C ALA A 171 20.82 -19.67 5.15
N ALA A 172 19.90 -19.31 6.05
CA ALA A 172 20.15 -18.28 7.06
C ALA A 172 21.28 -18.66 8.03
N SER A 173 21.29 -19.90 8.54
CA SER A 173 22.38 -20.40 9.40
C SER A 173 23.73 -20.39 8.68
N LYS A 174 23.78 -20.71 7.39
CA LYS A 174 25.01 -20.64 6.60
C LYS A 174 25.54 -19.20 6.49
N VAL A 175 24.65 -18.23 6.30
CA VAL A 175 25.03 -16.80 6.24
C VAL A 175 25.60 -16.35 7.57
N ILE A 176 24.96 -16.71 8.69
CA ILE A 176 25.47 -16.39 10.04
C ILE A 176 26.85 -16.99 10.26
N HIS A 177 27.03 -18.28 9.94
CA HIS A 177 28.33 -18.94 10.09
C HIS A 177 29.43 -18.34 9.21
N ALA A 178 29.08 -17.94 7.98
CA ALA A 178 30.02 -17.23 7.10
C ALA A 178 30.45 -15.87 7.69
N ALA A 179 29.51 -15.17 8.35
CA ALA A 179 29.79 -13.90 9.00
C ALA A 179 30.59 -14.03 10.31
N GLU A 180 30.49 -15.15 11.03
CA GLU A 180 31.34 -15.44 12.20
C GLU A 180 32.83 -15.50 11.83
N CYS A 181 33.14 -16.01 10.64
CA CYS A 181 34.51 -16.09 10.13
C CYS A 181 35.03 -14.74 9.59
N ASN A 182 34.15 -13.90 9.05
CA ASN A 182 34.50 -12.59 8.49
C ASN A 182 33.33 -11.60 8.61
N MET A 183 33.28 -10.86 9.72
CA MET A 183 32.20 -9.92 10.01
C MET A 183 32.50 -8.53 9.44
N THR A 184 32.68 -8.44 8.12
CA THR A 184 32.94 -7.18 7.42
C THR A 184 31.88 -6.91 6.36
N ASP A 185 31.60 -5.63 6.14
CA ASP A 185 30.79 -5.16 5.02
C ASP A 185 31.71 -4.45 4.02
N GLU A 186 31.65 -4.86 2.75
CA GLU A 186 32.45 -4.28 1.67
C GLU A 186 31.98 -2.87 1.29
N THR A 187 30.66 -2.63 1.35
CA THR A 187 30.05 -1.36 0.98
C THR A 187 29.22 -0.77 2.12
N LYS A 188 29.43 0.51 2.39
CA LYS A 188 28.67 1.24 3.42
C LYS A 188 27.30 1.64 2.86
N LEU A 189 26.24 1.01 3.37
CA LEU A 189 24.84 1.31 3.01
C LEU A 189 24.32 2.53 3.79
N LYS A 190 23.39 3.30 3.22
CA LYS A 190 22.61 4.32 3.96
C LYS A 190 21.49 3.66 4.78
N TYR A 191 21.87 2.76 5.67
CA TYR A 191 20.93 1.96 6.44
C TYR A 191 21.49 1.74 7.84
N ASP A 192 20.73 2.17 8.83
CA ASP A 192 21.03 1.95 10.23
C ASP A 192 19.78 1.36 10.88
N PHE A 193 19.85 0.06 11.18
CA PHE A 193 18.75 -0.68 11.78
C PHE A 193 18.55 -0.36 13.26
N ARG A 194 19.53 0.28 13.92
CA ARG A 194 19.46 0.62 15.35
C ARG A 194 18.72 1.92 15.59
N ASN A 195 18.70 2.80 14.60
CA ASN A 195 17.99 4.06 14.67
C ASN A 195 16.61 3.92 14.00
N PRO A 196 15.50 4.02 14.75
CA PRO A 196 14.16 3.92 14.16
C PRO A 196 13.95 4.96 13.05
N PHE A 197 13.45 4.48 11.90
CA PHE A 197 13.17 5.32 10.75
C PHE A 197 11.86 4.93 10.08
N VAL A 198 11.40 5.82 9.21
CA VAL A 198 10.23 5.65 8.35
C VAL A 198 10.67 5.91 6.92
N ILE A 199 10.07 5.24 5.95
CA ILE A 199 10.56 5.33 4.57
C ILE A 199 9.80 6.41 3.81
N CYS A 200 10.51 7.24 3.05
CA CYS A 200 9.88 8.19 2.15
C CYS A 200 9.11 7.46 1.04
N GLY A 201 7.82 7.76 0.89
CA GLY A 201 6.94 7.12 -0.08
C GLY A 201 7.28 7.33 -1.56
N ALA A 202 8.19 8.26 -1.88
CA ALA A 202 8.56 8.60 -3.26
C ALA A 202 10.03 8.28 -3.56
N THR A 203 10.96 8.74 -2.72
CA THR A 203 12.40 8.60 -2.96
C THR A 203 12.98 7.31 -2.38
N TYR A 204 12.23 6.62 -1.51
CA TYR A 204 12.67 5.44 -0.76
C TYR A 204 13.99 5.68 -0.01
N VAL A 205 14.12 6.84 0.61
CA VAL A 205 15.17 7.14 1.58
C VAL A 205 14.60 7.00 2.99
N PRO A 206 15.40 6.55 3.97
CA PRO A 206 14.97 6.54 5.35
C PRO A 206 14.88 7.97 5.86
N ILE A 207 13.84 8.24 6.64
CA ILE A 207 13.62 9.46 7.39
C ILE A 207 13.76 9.05 8.86
N TYR A 208 14.84 9.48 9.49
CA TYR A 208 15.15 9.09 10.86
C TYR A 208 14.37 9.92 11.88
N MET A 209 14.29 9.41 13.11
CA MET A 209 13.65 10.13 14.20
C MET A 209 14.29 11.52 14.41
N GLY A 210 13.46 12.56 14.42
CA GLY A 210 13.88 13.96 14.55
C GLY A 210 14.08 14.70 13.23
N GLU A 211 14.10 14.00 12.09
CA GLU A 211 14.12 14.64 10.77
C GLU A 211 12.73 15.20 10.40
N LYS A 212 12.74 16.28 9.62
CA LYS A 212 11.49 16.87 9.12
C LYS A 212 10.87 15.96 8.07
N TYR A 213 9.56 15.80 8.15
CA TYR A 213 8.77 15.06 7.15
C TYR A 213 7.43 15.72 6.93
N VAL A 214 6.83 15.41 5.79
CA VAL A 214 5.46 15.78 5.41
C VAL A 214 4.66 14.50 5.21
N SER A 215 3.39 14.49 5.59
CA SER A 215 2.52 13.32 5.45
C SER A 215 1.46 13.51 4.38
N CYS A 216 1.09 12.40 3.73
CA CYS A 216 -0.16 12.33 2.98
C CYS A 216 -1.35 12.40 3.97
N PRO A 217 -2.33 13.28 3.76
CA PRO A 217 -3.47 13.41 4.68
C PRO A 217 -4.34 12.14 4.75
N TYR A 218 -4.47 11.43 3.63
CA TYR A 218 -5.30 10.24 3.51
C TYR A 218 -4.58 8.98 3.97
N CYS A 219 -3.53 8.58 3.27
CA CYS A 219 -2.88 7.30 3.56
C CYS A 219 -1.86 7.38 4.69
N THR A 220 -1.51 8.58 5.18
CA THR A 220 -0.49 8.83 6.23
C THR A 220 0.93 8.38 5.84
N ALA A 221 1.20 8.19 4.55
CA ALA A 221 2.56 7.93 4.07
C ALA A 221 3.44 9.15 4.35
N ARG A 222 4.71 8.92 4.70
CA ARG A 222 5.65 9.98 5.05
C ARG A 222 6.56 10.28 3.87
N PHE A 223 6.92 11.54 3.73
CA PHE A 223 7.73 12.05 2.63
C PHE A 223 8.76 13.04 3.15
N VAL A 224 9.90 13.11 2.46
CA VAL A 224 10.85 14.19 2.69
C VAL A 224 10.23 15.53 2.26
N PRO A 225 10.58 16.67 2.89
CA PRO A 225 9.95 17.96 2.60
C PRO A 225 10.04 18.40 1.13
N SER A 226 11.05 17.94 0.39
CA SER A 226 11.17 18.24 -1.04
C SER A 226 10.09 17.62 -1.93
N GLN A 227 9.22 16.76 -1.38
CA GLN A 227 8.09 16.15 -2.09
C GLN A 227 6.75 16.80 -1.73
N GLU A 228 6.74 17.82 -0.87
CA GLU A 228 5.53 18.58 -0.54
C GLU A 228 4.93 19.21 -1.80
N GLY A 229 3.59 19.17 -1.92
CA GLY A 229 2.88 19.66 -3.10
C GLY A 229 2.80 18.69 -4.29
N ASN A 230 3.55 17.59 -4.29
CA ASN A 230 3.38 16.53 -5.29
C ASN A 230 2.21 15.59 -4.93
N ILE A 231 1.71 14.85 -5.92
CA ILE A 231 0.73 13.79 -5.68
C ILE A 231 1.42 12.65 -4.93
N CYS A 232 0.74 12.12 -3.91
CA CYS A 232 1.21 11.01 -3.11
C CYS A 232 1.39 9.76 -3.96
N THR A 233 2.64 9.34 -4.19
CA THR A 233 2.99 8.15 -4.97
C THR A 233 2.57 6.81 -4.34
N VAL A 234 2.06 6.83 -3.10
CA VAL A 234 1.63 5.62 -2.39
C VAL A 234 0.12 5.40 -2.54
N CYS A 235 -0.69 6.46 -2.52
CA CYS A 235 -2.14 6.31 -2.70
C CYS A 235 -2.64 6.79 -4.06
N ASP A 236 -1.87 7.60 -4.79
CA ASP A 236 -2.24 8.22 -6.06
C ASP A 236 -3.55 9.04 -6.01
N LEU A 237 -3.93 9.55 -4.84
CA LEU A 237 -5.18 10.31 -4.63
C LEU A 237 -4.93 11.76 -4.18
N GLU A 238 -4.12 11.95 -3.14
CA GLU A 238 -3.99 13.24 -2.47
C GLU A 238 -2.63 13.93 -2.69
N VAL A 239 -2.64 15.25 -2.52
CA VAL A 239 -1.44 16.09 -2.52
C VAL A 239 -0.74 15.98 -1.17
N ILE A 240 0.58 15.73 -1.20
CA ILE A 240 1.41 15.58 0.00
C ILE A 240 1.45 16.92 0.75
N GLY A 241 1.06 16.90 2.03
CA GLY A 241 1.06 18.08 2.89
C GLY A 241 -0.15 19.01 2.76
N ALA A 242 -1.15 18.63 1.97
CA ALA A 242 -2.39 19.40 1.90
C ALA A 242 -3.15 19.38 3.24
N ASP A 243 -3.95 20.41 3.49
CA ASP A 243 -4.90 20.40 4.58
C ASP A 243 -6.06 19.46 4.23
N ALA A 244 -6.38 18.54 5.14
CA ALA A 244 -7.57 17.68 5.05
C ALA A 244 -8.40 17.82 6.32
N SER A 245 -9.72 17.86 6.14
CA SER A 245 -10.74 18.01 7.19
C SER A 245 -11.26 16.68 7.72
#